data_AF-A0A382IGK1-F1
#
_entry.id   AF-A0A382IGK1-F1
#
_cell.length_a   1.000
_cell.length_b   1.000
_cell.length_c   1.000
_cell.angle_alpha   90.00
_cell.angle_beta   90.00
_cell.angle_gamma   90.00
#
_symmetry.space_group_name_H-M   'P 1'
#
loop_
_entity.id
_entity.type
_entity.pdbx_description
1 polymer ?
#
loop_
_entity_poly.entity_id
_entity_poly.type
_entity_poly.pdbx_seq_one_letter_code
_entity_poly.pdbx_strand_id
1 'polypeptide(L)'
;MHESISLSRFTIKALPNDGARPRELSANMKPHPLSYMELPFDPEYSLYNSRMTPEHLSHVSDDEQYWAVRQKVIFRNTGEFPVQIAGPDAEVFANRVFARDVSRMKVGRCAYNFALYHHGGMITDGVILRLAEEKFWMAQADGELMKWYMAHVADLDVAICDPGVWVTQIQGPRSMDVLRDATDGDFPSPWRYFDIAEVSIAGEQVLITRTGFSNELGWEFYLRPGNNAEAIGERIWEAGQKYGIILTGVPVFRARRIEAGLMSQAEFDETTTPFDVGLGHFLHADKVADFVGRSSLEETDKRSRTFGMRVRDGIAQLGRNITINSKTVGK
;
A
#
# COMPACT_ATOMS: atom_id res chain seq x y z
N MET A 1 11.68 17.80 7.49
CA MET A 1 10.53 17.54 8.39
C MET A 1 10.06 18.90 8.88
N HIS A 2 8.79 19.23 8.68
CA HIS A 2 8.22 20.54 9.03
C HIS A 2 8.38 20.84 10.53
N GLU A 3 8.61 22.10 10.90
CA GLU A 3 8.90 22.51 12.29
C GLU A 3 7.77 22.17 13.26
N SER A 4 6.51 22.34 12.85
CA SER A 4 5.34 21.99 13.66
C SER A 4 5.30 20.51 14.08
N ILE A 5 5.83 19.58 13.28
CA ILE A 5 5.92 18.16 13.66
C ILE A 5 6.93 17.98 14.78
N SER A 6 8.06 18.70 14.70
CA SER A 6 9.12 18.65 15.70
C SER A 6 8.71 19.26 17.04
N LEU A 7 7.75 20.20 17.01
CA LEU A 7 7.19 20.87 18.19
C LEU A 7 5.94 20.17 18.74
N SER A 8 5.36 19.23 17.99
CA SER A 8 4.15 18.49 18.39
C SER A 8 4.51 17.30 19.27
N ARG A 9 3.84 17.17 20.42
CA ARG A 9 3.90 15.95 21.23
C ARG A 9 2.70 15.06 20.91
N PHE A 10 2.95 13.96 20.21
CA PHE A 10 1.93 12.93 20.04
C PHE A 10 1.67 12.26 21.39
N THR A 11 0.43 12.37 21.87
CA THR A 11 -0.02 11.61 23.04
C THR A 11 -0.71 10.35 22.56
N ILE A 12 -0.36 9.21 23.16
CA ILE A 12 -1.10 7.97 22.94
C ILE A 12 -2.45 8.12 23.65
N LYS A 13 -3.54 8.21 22.90
CA LYS A 13 -4.88 8.09 23.46
C LYS A 13 -5.11 6.62 23.80
N ALA A 14 -4.83 6.26 25.06
CA ALA A 14 -5.16 4.93 25.56
C ALA A 14 -6.69 4.81 25.59
N LEU A 15 -7.24 4.02 24.67
CA LEU A 15 -8.63 3.61 24.74
C LEU A 15 -8.75 2.51 25.82
N PRO A 16 -9.68 2.63 26.79
CA PRO A 16 -9.90 1.58 27.76
C PRO A 16 -10.20 0.25 27.05
N ASN A 17 -9.42 -0.79 27.37
CA ASN A 17 -9.67 -2.14 26.90
C ASN A 17 -9.79 -3.05 28.14
N ASP A 18 -10.99 -3.06 28.72
CA ASP A 18 -11.29 -3.87 29.90
C ASP A 18 -11.14 -5.36 29.55
N GLY A 19 -10.20 -6.04 30.20
CA GLY A 19 -10.00 -7.49 30.08
C GLY A 19 -8.79 -7.94 29.24
N ALA A 20 -8.02 -7.02 28.65
CA ALA A 20 -6.77 -7.35 27.96
C ALA A 20 -5.53 -7.02 28.82
N ARG A 21 -4.46 -7.83 28.71
CA ARG A 21 -3.17 -7.47 29.33
C ARG A 21 -2.60 -6.20 28.69
N PRO A 22 -2.02 -5.27 29.47
CA PRO A 22 -1.29 -4.13 28.92
C PRO A 22 -0.23 -4.62 27.93
N ARG A 23 -0.14 -3.99 26.76
CA ARG A 23 0.96 -4.19 25.81
C ARG A 23 1.89 -2.98 25.90
N GLU A 24 3.18 -3.22 26.04
CA GLU A 24 4.21 -2.20 25.88
C GLU A 24 4.34 -1.85 24.39
N LEU A 25 4.48 -0.57 24.05
CA LEU A 25 4.74 -0.15 22.68
C LEU A 25 6.21 -0.48 22.36
N SER A 26 6.42 -1.56 21.61
CA SER A 26 7.77 -2.03 21.22
C SER A 26 8.32 -1.36 19.95
N ALA A 27 7.54 -0.49 19.29
CA ALA A 27 7.85 0.01 17.95
C ALA A 27 8.02 1.54 17.90
N ASN A 28 8.90 1.98 16.99
CA ASN A 28 9.01 3.39 16.63
C ASN A 28 7.71 3.87 15.98
N MET A 29 7.27 5.09 16.32
CA MET A 29 6.05 5.69 15.78
C MET A 29 6.42 6.89 14.89
N LYS A 30 7.08 6.63 13.74
CA LYS A 30 7.56 7.73 12.90
C LYS A 30 6.38 8.40 12.18
N PRO A 31 6.17 9.72 12.31
CA PRO A 31 5.15 10.43 11.56
C PRO A 31 5.57 10.58 10.09
N HIS A 32 4.59 10.62 9.21
CA HIS A 32 4.82 10.95 7.80
C HIS A 32 5.31 12.40 7.70
N PRO A 33 6.23 12.75 6.77
CA PRO A 33 6.76 14.12 6.65
C PRO A 33 5.69 15.17 6.33
N LEU A 34 4.55 14.75 5.77
CA LEU A 34 3.39 15.59 5.50
C LEU A 34 2.30 15.57 6.59
N SER A 35 2.52 14.89 7.72
CA SER A 35 1.50 14.83 8.78
C SER A 35 1.19 16.20 9.41
N TYR A 36 2.02 17.23 9.19
CA TYR A 36 1.68 18.59 9.61
C TYR A 36 0.40 19.13 8.95
N MET A 37 0.09 18.67 7.73
CA MET A 37 -1.13 19.04 7.02
C MET A 37 -2.38 18.46 7.67
N GLU A 38 -2.23 17.37 8.42
CA GLU A 38 -3.32 16.66 9.11
C GLU A 38 -3.60 17.25 10.49
N LEU A 39 -2.59 17.87 11.14
CA LEU A 39 -2.69 18.41 12.50
C LEU A 39 -3.85 19.41 12.72
N PRO A 40 -4.19 20.31 11.77
CA PRO A 40 -5.35 21.20 11.93
C PRO A 40 -6.70 20.49 12.03
N PHE A 41 -6.75 19.17 11.78
CA PHE A 41 -7.97 18.36 11.73
C PHE A 41 -7.99 17.27 12.80
N ASP A 42 -7.46 17.56 13.99
CA ASP A 42 -7.46 16.69 15.18
C ASP A 42 -7.23 15.19 14.87
N PRO A 43 -6.10 14.84 14.25
CA PRO A 43 -5.92 13.53 13.66
C PRO A 43 -5.80 12.42 14.72
N GLU A 44 -6.49 11.31 14.49
CA GLU A 44 -6.22 10.04 15.18
C GLU A 44 -5.43 9.12 14.25
N TYR A 45 -4.35 8.52 14.76
CA TYR A 45 -3.45 7.66 14.00
C TYR A 45 -3.47 6.21 14.48
N SER A 46 -3.29 5.27 13.57
CA SER A 46 -2.88 3.90 13.87
C SER A 46 -1.41 3.68 13.46
N LEU A 47 -0.85 2.55 13.87
CA LEU A 47 0.47 2.12 13.41
C LEU A 47 0.33 1.14 12.25
N TYR A 48 1.08 1.39 11.19
CA TYR A 48 1.19 0.55 10.01
C TYR A 48 2.65 0.58 9.53
N ASN A 49 3.33 -0.57 9.47
CA ASN A 49 4.77 -0.66 9.21
C ASN A 49 5.63 0.24 10.13
N SER A 50 5.30 0.34 11.42
CA SER A 50 5.97 1.27 12.36
C SER A 50 5.94 2.75 11.92
N ARG A 51 4.97 3.13 11.08
CA ARG A 51 4.68 4.50 10.66
C ARG A 51 3.29 4.88 11.16
N MET A 52 3.12 6.15 11.53
CA MET A 52 1.78 6.68 11.84
C MET A 52 0.99 6.81 10.54
N THR A 53 -0.20 6.22 10.50
CA THR A 53 -1.14 6.37 9.39
C THR A 53 -2.44 6.99 9.90
N PRO A 54 -3.00 8.01 9.22
CA PRO A 54 -4.19 8.70 9.68
C PRO A 54 -5.41 7.78 9.58
N GLU A 55 -6.13 7.59 10.68
CA GLU A 55 -7.39 6.84 10.75
C GLU A 55 -8.60 7.75 10.75
N HIS A 56 -8.51 8.92 11.38
CA HIS A 56 -9.60 9.88 11.46
C HIS A 56 -9.05 11.30 11.39
N LEU A 57 -9.77 12.17 10.65
CA LEU A 57 -9.55 13.61 10.59
C LEU A 57 -10.90 14.28 10.87
N SER A 58 -10.96 15.21 11.82
CA SER A 58 -12.21 15.80 12.34
C SER A 58 -13.01 16.63 11.32
N HIS A 59 -12.41 16.99 10.19
CA HIS A 59 -13.04 17.82 9.16
C HIS A 59 -13.90 17.06 8.15
N VAL A 60 -13.86 15.72 8.14
CA VAL A 60 -14.51 14.92 7.09
C VAL A 60 -14.99 13.57 7.60
N SER A 61 -16.25 13.24 7.30
CA SER A 61 -16.84 11.94 7.62
C SER A 61 -16.39 10.84 6.64
N ASP A 62 -16.53 9.56 7.03
CA ASP A 62 -16.22 8.41 6.18
C ASP A 62 -16.96 8.45 4.83
N ASP A 63 -18.23 8.86 4.85
CA ASP A 63 -19.06 8.98 3.63
C ASP A 63 -18.58 10.11 2.71
N GLU A 64 -18.21 11.27 3.27
CA GLU A 64 -17.66 12.37 2.48
C GLU A 64 -16.32 11.98 1.84
N GLN A 65 -15.47 11.23 2.56
CA GLN A 65 -14.24 10.67 2.01
C GLN A 65 -14.53 9.72 0.84
N TYR A 66 -15.51 8.81 1.00
CA TYR A 66 -15.94 7.88 -0.06
C TYR A 66 -16.42 8.63 -1.32
N TRP A 67 -17.27 9.65 -1.16
CA TRP A 67 -17.75 10.41 -2.30
C TRP A 67 -16.67 11.28 -2.93
N ALA A 68 -15.74 11.82 -2.13
CA ALA A 68 -14.61 12.57 -2.66
C ALA A 68 -13.72 11.71 -3.57
N VAL A 69 -13.38 10.48 -3.17
CA VAL A 69 -12.57 9.62 -4.05
C VAL A 69 -13.33 9.19 -5.30
N ARG A 70 -14.66 9.02 -5.21
CA ARG A 70 -15.50 8.63 -6.36
C ARG A 70 -15.78 9.75 -7.35
N GLN A 71 -15.85 11.00 -6.89
CA GLN A 71 -16.37 12.13 -7.69
C GLN A 71 -15.38 13.29 -7.85
N LYS A 72 -14.36 13.37 -7.00
CA LYS A 72 -13.39 14.48 -6.92
C LYS A 72 -11.97 13.92 -6.88
N VAL A 73 -11.23 14.24 -5.82
CA VAL A 73 -9.87 13.78 -5.55
C VAL A 73 -9.64 13.80 -4.03
N ILE A 74 -8.95 12.79 -3.53
CA ILE A 74 -8.46 12.70 -2.15
C ILE A 74 -6.95 12.87 -2.13
N PHE A 75 -6.40 13.32 -1.02
CA PHE A 75 -4.97 13.34 -0.72
C PHE A 75 -4.74 12.59 0.59
N ARG A 76 -3.85 11.59 0.57
CA ARG A 76 -3.61 10.73 1.72
C ARG A 76 -2.14 10.41 1.89
N ASN A 77 -1.63 10.67 3.08
CA ASN A 77 -0.34 10.17 3.52
C ASN A 77 -0.47 8.72 3.98
N THR A 78 0.37 7.85 3.46
CA THR A 78 0.28 6.41 3.69
C THR A 78 1.36 5.95 4.67
N GLY A 79 1.07 4.88 5.42
CA GLY A 79 2.09 4.16 6.17
C GLY A 79 2.86 3.11 5.34
N GLU A 80 2.63 3.03 4.02
CA GLU A 80 3.32 2.04 3.18
C GLU A 80 4.83 2.16 3.32
N PHE A 81 5.50 1.01 3.28
CA PHE A 81 6.92 0.91 3.59
C PHE A 81 7.67 0.32 2.41
N PRO A 82 8.20 1.16 1.50
CA PRO A 82 9.08 0.69 0.44
C PRO A 82 10.33 0.04 1.05
N VAL A 83 10.59 -1.22 0.71
CA VAL A 83 11.87 -1.89 1.00
C VAL A 83 12.69 -1.94 -0.27
N GLN A 84 13.94 -1.50 -0.20
CA GLN A 84 14.85 -1.58 -1.33
C GLN A 84 15.52 -2.94 -1.41
N ILE A 85 15.56 -3.48 -2.62
CA ILE A 85 16.27 -4.70 -3.00
C ILE A 85 17.19 -4.29 -4.16
N ALA A 86 18.50 -4.27 -3.94
CA ALA A 86 19.44 -3.77 -4.94
C ALA A 86 20.75 -4.57 -4.98
N GLY A 87 21.34 -4.72 -6.16
CA GLY A 87 22.57 -5.48 -6.39
C GLY A 87 22.45 -6.41 -7.60
N PRO A 88 23.57 -7.01 -8.06
CA PRO A 88 23.59 -7.87 -9.24
C PRO A 88 22.56 -9.00 -9.21
N ASP A 89 22.30 -9.57 -8.03
CA ASP A 89 21.35 -10.67 -7.85
C ASP A 89 19.95 -10.22 -7.42
N ALA A 90 19.62 -8.92 -7.51
CA ALA A 90 18.34 -8.39 -7.04
C ALA A 90 17.12 -9.03 -7.72
N GLU A 91 17.18 -9.28 -9.04
CA GLU A 91 16.10 -9.96 -9.77
C GLU A 91 15.97 -11.43 -9.34
N VAL A 92 17.10 -12.12 -9.15
CA VAL A 92 17.15 -13.51 -8.69
C VAL A 92 16.55 -13.62 -7.29
N PHE A 93 16.94 -12.73 -6.38
CA PHE A 93 16.39 -12.66 -5.04
C PHE A 93 14.88 -12.36 -5.05
N ALA A 94 14.44 -11.36 -5.82
CA ALA A 94 13.03 -11.00 -5.90
C ALA A 94 12.19 -12.15 -6.48
N ASN A 95 12.70 -12.88 -7.48
CA ASN A 95 12.04 -14.08 -8.00
C ASN A 95 12.04 -15.25 -7.01
N ARG A 96 13.04 -15.36 -6.13
CA ARG A 96 13.08 -16.36 -5.05
C ARG A 96 12.01 -16.09 -4.00
N VAL A 97 11.83 -14.84 -3.57
CA VAL A 97 10.93 -14.50 -2.46
C VAL A 97 9.48 -14.32 -2.90
N PHE A 98 9.26 -13.71 -4.06
CA PHE A 98 7.91 -13.35 -4.49
C PHE A 98 7.35 -14.33 -5.51
N ALA A 99 6.05 -14.60 -5.43
CA ALA A 99 5.43 -15.65 -6.22
C ALA A 99 5.25 -15.26 -7.70
N ARG A 100 4.90 -14.00 -8.00
CA ARG A 100 4.79 -13.52 -9.38
C ARG A 100 6.18 -13.25 -9.96
N ASP A 101 6.37 -13.64 -11.22
CA ASP A 101 7.64 -13.49 -11.95
C ASP A 101 7.99 -12.02 -12.19
N VAL A 102 9.09 -11.56 -11.60
CA VAL A 102 9.56 -10.17 -11.73
C VAL A 102 10.45 -9.97 -12.98
N SER A 103 10.95 -11.04 -13.60
CA SER A 103 11.79 -10.94 -14.81
C SER A 103 11.00 -10.40 -16.01
N ARG A 104 9.68 -10.61 -16.02
CA ARG A 104 8.75 -10.11 -17.03
C ARG A 104 8.49 -8.60 -16.91
N MET A 105 8.84 -8.01 -15.78
CA MET A 105 8.61 -6.60 -15.51
C MET A 105 9.77 -5.79 -16.11
N LYS A 106 9.45 -4.85 -17.00
CA LYS A 106 10.44 -3.92 -17.56
C LYS A 106 10.85 -2.86 -16.53
N VAL A 107 12.04 -2.30 -16.65
CA VAL A 107 12.42 -1.09 -15.90
C VAL A 107 11.40 0.02 -16.15
N GLY A 108 11.05 0.77 -15.10
CA GLY A 108 10.00 1.80 -15.15
C GLY A 108 8.58 1.24 -15.02
N ARG A 109 8.42 -0.01 -14.58
CA ARG A 109 7.12 -0.64 -14.34
C ARG A 109 6.98 -1.11 -12.91
N CYS A 110 5.72 -1.14 -12.48
CA CYS A 110 5.30 -1.77 -11.25
C CYS A 110 4.63 -3.13 -11.54
N ALA A 111 4.50 -3.96 -10.53
CA ALA A 111 3.62 -5.14 -10.52
C ALA A 111 3.09 -5.43 -9.12
N TYR A 112 1.82 -5.81 -9.00
CA TYR A 112 1.30 -6.41 -7.77
C TYR A 112 1.96 -7.77 -7.55
N ASN A 113 2.45 -8.02 -6.35
CA ASN A 113 3.14 -9.25 -5.98
C ASN A 113 2.87 -9.62 -4.52
N PHE A 114 3.16 -10.87 -4.15
CA PHE A 114 2.91 -11.40 -2.82
C PHE A 114 3.98 -12.42 -2.43
N ALA A 115 4.24 -12.49 -1.13
CA ALA A 115 5.19 -13.42 -0.52
C ALA A 115 4.43 -14.53 0.20
N LEU A 116 5.01 -15.73 0.18
CA LEU A 116 4.41 -16.93 0.76
C LEU A 116 5.35 -17.55 1.78
N TYR A 117 4.78 -18.27 2.74
CA TYR A 117 5.51 -19.24 3.53
C TYR A 117 5.82 -20.49 2.70
N HIS A 118 6.75 -21.32 3.17
CA HIS A 118 7.14 -22.57 2.50
C HIS A 118 5.97 -23.53 2.26
N HIS A 119 4.94 -23.51 3.10
CA HIS A 119 3.73 -24.34 2.93
C HIS A 119 2.68 -23.70 2.00
N GLY A 120 2.99 -22.60 1.31
CA GLY A 120 2.12 -21.95 0.33
C GLY A 120 1.09 -20.95 0.92
N GLY A 121 1.09 -20.77 2.24
CA GLY A 121 0.26 -19.78 2.91
C GLY A 121 0.75 -18.36 2.67
N MET A 122 -0.15 -17.39 2.56
CA MET A 122 0.20 -16.00 2.26
C MET A 122 0.78 -15.29 3.48
N ILE A 123 1.89 -14.57 3.29
CA ILE A 123 2.49 -13.70 4.30
C ILE A 123 1.85 -12.32 4.19
N THR A 124 2.05 -11.68 3.05
CA THR A 124 1.57 -10.33 2.73
C THR A 124 1.76 -10.05 1.26
N ASP A 125 1.25 -8.92 0.82
CA ASP A 125 1.23 -8.44 -0.55
C ASP A 125 1.74 -7.00 -0.68
N GLY A 126 1.85 -6.55 -1.92
CA GLY A 126 2.23 -5.18 -2.22
C GLY A 126 2.55 -4.98 -3.69
N VAL A 127 3.15 -3.83 -3.97
CA VAL A 127 3.55 -3.45 -5.32
C VAL A 127 5.07 -3.41 -5.39
N ILE A 128 5.64 -4.24 -6.27
CA ILE A 128 7.06 -4.15 -6.61
C ILE A 128 7.26 -3.16 -7.75
N LEU A 129 8.26 -2.29 -7.64
CA LEU A 129 8.67 -1.27 -8.59
C LEU A 129 10.05 -1.65 -9.12
N ARG A 130 10.23 -1.81 -10.45
CA ARG A 130 11.55 -1.99 -11.07
C ARG A 130 12.12 -0.64 -11.47
N LEU A 131 13.01 -0.10 -10.63
CA LEU A 131 13.58 1.24 -10.78
C LEU A 131 14.78 1.25 -11.72
N ALA A 132 15.57 0.17 -11.71
CA ALA A 132 16.65 -0.09 -12.64
C ALA A 132 16.77 -1.61 -12.83
N GLU A 133 17.70 -2.07 -13.66
CA GLU A 133 17.92 -3.51 -13.88
C GLU A 133 18.20 -4.26 -12.57
N GLU A 134 19.00 -3.66 -11.70
CA GLU A 134 19.47 -4.24 -10.44
C GLU A 134 18.89 -3.52 -9.21
N LYS A 135 17.74 -2.85 -9.36
CA LYS A 135 17.14 -2.07 -8.27
C LYS A 135 15.62 -2.13 -8.28
N PHE A 136 15.07 -2.63 -7.18
CA PHE A 136 13.64 -2.72 -6.94
C PHE A 136 13.26 -2.04 -5.62
N TRP A 137 12.04 -1.52 -5.56
CA TRP A 137 11.35 -1.24 -4.30
C TRP A 137 10.14 -2.15 -4.18
N MET A 138 9.95 -2.77 -3.02
CA MET A 138 8.70 -3.43 -2.66
C MET A 138 7.91 -2.52 -1.72
N ALA A 139 6.91 -1.82 -2.24
CA ALA A 139 5.93 -1.09 -1.45
C ALA A 139 4.94 -2.11 -0.85
N GLN A 140 5.25 -2.56 0.36
CA GLN A 140 4.56 -3.65 1.04
C GLN A 140 3.55 -3.16 2.07
N ALA A 141 2.55 -3.99 2.32
CA ALA A 141 1.67 -3.85 3.47
C ALA A 141 2.37 -4.18 4.79
N ASP A 142 1.66 -4.02 5.91
CA ASP A 142 2.20 -4.30 7.25
C ASP A 142 2.65 -5.76 7.39
N GLY A 143 3.77 -6.01 8.07
CA GLY A 143 4.30 -7.36 8.29
C GLY A 143 5.82 -7.43 8.47
N GLU A 144 6.30 -8.55 9.02
CA GLU A 144 7.72 -8.77 9.37
C GLU A 144 8.58 -9.26 8.18
N LEU A 145 8.36 -8.69 6.99
CA LEU A 145 9.03 -9.12 5.76
C LEU A 145 10.54 -8.85 5.73
N MET A 146 11.04 -7.85 6.46
CA MET A 146 12.49 -7.55 6.45
C MET A 146 13.32 -8.74 6.96
N LYS A 147 12.88 -9.38 8.06
CA LYS A 147 13.57 -10.58 8.59
C LYS A 147 13.46 -11.75 7.62
N TRP A 148 12.29 -11.89 6.99
CA TRP A 148 12.04 -12.90 5.96
C TRP A 148 13.00 -12.71 4.77
N TYR A 149 13.17 -11.49 4.31
CA TYR A 149 14.11 -11.15 3.25
C TYR A 149 15.55 -11.55 3.62
N MET A 150 16.02 -11.14 4.80
CA MET A 150 17.37 -11.46 5.27
C MET A 150 17.63 -12.97 5.35
N ALA A 151 16.61 -13.76 5.73
CA ALA A 151 16.72 -15.22 5.76
C ALA A 151 16.86 -15.85 4.36
N HIS A 152 16.41 -15.16 3.30
CA HIS A 152 16.42 -15.66 1.92
C HIS A 152 17.52 -15.07 1.02
N VAL A 153 18.27 -14.07 1.50
CA VAL A 153 19.45 -13.53 0.80
C VAL A 153 20.43 -14.67 0.51
N ALA A 154 20.72 -15.48 1.53
CA ALA A 154 21.65 -16.60 1.47
C ALA A 154 23.00 -16.21 0.84
N ASP A 155 23.29 -16.71 -0.36
CA ASP A 155 24.52 -16.58 -1.12
C ASP A 155 24.49 -15.49 -2.22
N LEU A 156 23.40 -14.74 -2.33
CA LEU A 156 23.19 -13.74 -3.37
C LEU A 156 23.89 -12.41 -3.06
N ASP A 157 24.45 -11.76 -4.09
CA ASP A 157 24.95 -10.39 -4.02
C ASP A 157 23.79 -9.39 -4.14
N VAL A 158 23.10 -9.20 -3.01
CA VAL A 158 21.96 -8.30 -2.88
C VAL A 158 21.95 -7.59 -1.52
N ALA A 159 21.74 -6.28 -1.55
CA ALA A 159 21.52 -5.45 -0.39
C ALA A 159 20.02 -5.17 -0.20
N ILE A 160 19.54 -5.33 1.03
CA ILE A 160 18.15 -5.08 1.41
C ILE A 160 18.13 -4.04 2.52
N CYS A 161 17.39 -2.95 2.31
CA CYS A 161 17.37 -1.85 3.27
C CYS A 161 16.07 -1.02 3.22
N ASP A 162 15.85 -0.23 4.27
CA ASP A 162 14.91 0.90 4.25
C ASP A 162 15.56 2.05 3.45
N PRO A 163 15.02 2.45 2.28
CA PRO A 163 15.55 3.56 1.50
C PRO A 163 15.19 4.94 2.07
N GLY A 164 14.46 5.00 3.20
CA GLY A 164 14.01 6.25 3.82
C GLY A 164 12.91 6.95 3.03
N VAL A 165 12.16 6.21 2.22
CA VAL A 165 11.13 6.73 1.31
C VAL A 165 9.77 6.73 1.97
N TRP A 166 9.05 7.83 1.82
CA TRP A 166 7.66 8.00 2.26
C TRP A 166 6.72 8.03 1.06
N VAL A 167 5.51 7.50 1.25
CA VAL A 167 4.52 7.40 0.17
C VAL A 167 3.28 8.18 0.54
N THR A 168 2.92 9.13 -0.30
CA THR A 168 1.63 9.82 -0.27
C THR A 168 0.90 9.59 -1.58
N GLN A 169 -0.42 9.73 -1.61
CA GLN A 169 -1.19 9.44 -2.81
C GLN A 169 -2.34 10.41 -3.03
N ILE A 170 -2.63 10.68 -4.30
CA ILE A 170 -3.88 11.30 -4.71
C ILE A 170 -4.69 10.33 -5.56
N GLN A 171 -5.98 10.20 -5.25
CA GLN A 171 -6.86 9.22 -5.90
C GLN A 171 -8.20 9.89 -6.23
N GLY A 172 -8.84 9.46 -7.31
CA GLY A 172 -10.14 9.94 -7.77
C GLY A 172 -10.12 10.48 -9.20
N PRO A 173 -11.29 10.71 -9.82
CA PRO A 173 -11.40 11.10 -11.23
C PRO A 173 -10.70 12.42 -11.58
N ARG A 174 -10.45 13.31 -10.60
CA ARG A 174 -9.73 14.57 -10.80
C ARG A 174 -8.23 14.48 -10.52
N SER A 175 -7.70 13.31 -10.13
CA SER A 175 -6.29 13.14 -9.75
C SER A 175 -5.30 13.49 -10.87
N MET A 176 -5.62 13.20 -12.13
CA MET A 176 -4.79 13.60 -13.28
C MET A 176 -4.74 15.13 -13.44
N ASP A 177 -5.87 15.82 -13.23
CA ASP A 177 -5.90 17.28 -13.33
C ASP A 177 -5.02 17.92 -12.26
N VAL A 178 -5.11 17.43 -11.01
CA VAL A 178 -4.22 17.85 -9.92
C VAL A 178 -2.76 17.58 -10.26
N LEU A 179 -2.44 16.38 -10.74
CA LEU A 179 -1.06 16.01 -11.06
C LEU A 179 -0.47 16.90 -12.16
N ARG A 180 -1.24 17.19 -13.22
CA ARG A 180 -0.83 18.11 -14.29
C ARG A 180 -0.57 19.51 -13.76
N ASP A 181 -1.46 20.00 -12.92
CA ASP A 181 -1.35 21.36 -12.38
C ASP A 181 -0.28 21.50 -11.31
N ALA A 182 0.12 20.42 -10.64
CA ALA A 182 1.21 20.39 -9.67
C ALA A 182 2.59 20.24 -10.32
N THR A 183 2.66 19.69 -11.54
CA THR A 183 3.92 19.39 -12.25
C THR A 183 4.53 20.65 -12.87
N ASP A 184 5.84 20.83 -12.68
CA ASP A 184 6.62 21.89 -13.32
C ASP A 184 7.13 21.39 -14.68
N GLY A 185 6.39 21.71 -15.74
CA GLY A 185 6.82 21.45 -17.12
C GLY A 185 6.28 20.15 -17.71
N ASP A 186 7.19 19.34 -18.27
CA ASP A 186 6.81 18.21 -19.11
C ASP A 186 6.12 17.08 -18.33
N PHE A 187 5.10 16.52 -18.96
CA PHE A 187 4.27 15.47 -18.39
C PHE A 187 4.46 14.16 -19.15
N PRO A 188 4.69 13.02 -18.47
CA PRO A 188 4.85 11.73 -19.13
C PRO A 188 3.64 11.36 -19.99
N SER A 189 3.88 10.97 -21.24
CA SER A 189 2.85 10.52 -22.17
C SER A 189 3.40 9.47 -23.14
N PRO A 190 2.82 8.25 -23.22
CA PRO A 190 1.71 7.76 -22.43
C PRO A 190 2.13 7.35 -21.00
N TRP A 191 1.26 7.57 -20.02
CA TRP A 191 1.44 7.07 -18.65
C TRP A 191 0.42 5.97 -18.36
N ARG A 192 0.74 4.73 -18.70
CA ARG A 192 -0.17 3.57 -18.60
C ARG A 192 -0.26 3.10 -17.15
N TYR A 193 -1.29 2.31 -16.86
CA TYR A 193 -1.45 1.72 -15.53
C TYR A 193 -0.21 0.92 -15.13
N PHE A 194 0.26 1.06 -13.88
CA PHE A 194 1.53 0.50 -13.38
C PHE A 194 2.81 1.00 -14.10
N ASP A 195 2.80 2.14 -14.82
CA ASP A 195 4.05 2.83 -15.22
C ASP A 195 4.59 3.68 -14.05
N ILE A 196 5.91 3.75 -13.97
CA ILE A 196 6.70 4.64 -13.12
C ILE A 196 7.18 5.80 -13.98
N ALA A 197 7.12 7.02 -13.46
CA ALA A 197 7.81 8.15 -14.06
C ALA A 197 8.36 9.09 -12.99
N GLU A 198 9.33 9.92 -13.37
CA GLU A 198 9.75 11.06 -12.56
C GLU A 198 9.20 12.35 -13.17
N VAL A 199 8.73 13.25 -12.32
CA VAL A 199 8.26 14.59 -12.71
C VAL A 199 8.81 15.63 -11.74
N SER A 200 8.93 16.87 -12.19
CA SER A 200 9.27 18.00 -11.31
C SER A 200 8.01 18.51 -10.60
N ILE A 201 8.04 18.66 -9.28
CA ILE A 201 7.00 19.32 -8.49
C ILE A 201 7.67 20.23 -7.47
N ALA A 202 7.35 21.53 -7.48
CA ALA A 202 8.02 22.52 -6.64
C ALA A 202 9.55 22.54 -6.81
N GLY A 203 10.03 22.29 -8.02
CA GLY A 203 11.46 22.20 -8.37
C GLY A 203 12.15 20.88 -7.96
N GLU A 204 11.43 19.94 -7.35
CA GLU A 204 11.95 18.65 -6.88
C GLU A 204 11.61 17.53 -7.87
N GLN A 205 12.56 16.62 -8.12
CA GLN A 205 12.28 15.40 -8.89
C GLN A 205 11.58 14.35 -8.01
N VAL A 206 10.33 14.05 -8.33
CA VAL A 206 9.46 13.14 -7.58
C VAL A 206 9.18 11.90 -8.41
N LEU A 207 9.44 10.73 -7.83
CA LEU A 207 9.06 9.46 -8.46
C LEU A 207 7.59 9.21 -8.20
N ILE A 208 6.85 8.91 -9.26
CA ILE A 208 5.41 8.70 -9.21
C ILE A 208 5.05 7.40 -9.91
N THR A 209 4.09 6.67 -9.35
CA THR A 209 3.52 5.48 -9.98
C THR A 209 2.04 5.66 -10.23
N ARG A 210 1.56 5.13 -11.36
CA ARG A 210 0.12 5.05 -11.66
C ARG A 210 -0.48 3.82 -10.97
N THR A 211 -0.61 3.90 -9.65
CA THR A 211 -1.09 2.85 -8.74
C THR A 211 -1.99 3.44 -7.65
N GLY A 212 -2.59 2.58 -6.82
CA GLY A 212 -3.50 3.01 -5.75
C GLY A 212 -4.38 1.90 -5.21
N PHE A 213 -4.80 2.05 -3.96
CA PHE A 213 -5.67 1.10 -3.24
C PHE A 213 -7.16 1.51 -3.23
N SER A 214 -7.58 2.26 -4.25
CA SER A 214 -8.95 2.80 -4.38
C SER A 214 -9.74 2.23 -5.57
N ASN A 215 -9.03 1.67 -6.55
CA ASN A 215 -9.54 1.35 -7.89
C ASN A 215 -10.15 2.55 -8.65
N GLU A 216 -9.79 3.76 -8.25
CA GLU A 216 -9.98 4.97 -9.04
C GLU A 216 -8.69 5.32 -9.79
N LEU A 217 -8.78 6.30 -10.70
CA LEU A 217 -7.56 6.90 -11.25
C LEU A 217 -6.77 7.56 -10.11
N GLY A 218 -5.47 7.29 -10.01
CA GLY A 218 -4.65 7.88 -8.98
C GLY A 218 -3.17 7.64 -9.17
N TRP A 219 -2.43 8.25 -8.26
CA TRP A 219 -0.98 8.37 -8.29
C TRP A 219 -0.41 8.25 -6.88
N GLU A 220 0.67 7.50 -6.74
CA GLU A 220 1.47 7.44 -5.51
C GLU A 220 2.78 8.18 -5.75
N PHE A 221 3.15 9.06 -4.81
CA PHE A 221 4.34 9.90 -4.84
C PHE A 221 5.32 9.36 -3.81
N TYR A 222 6.53 9.02 -4.28
CA TYR A 222 7.59 8.44 -3.47
C TYR A 222 8.58 9.55 -3.10
N LEU A 223 8.42 10.07 -1.89
CA LEU A 223 9.21 11.15 -1.31
C LEU A 223 10.53 10.57 -0.78
N ARG A 224 11.63 10.84 -1.49
CA ARG A 224 12.98 10.38 -1.13
C ARG A 224 13.59 11.26 -0.04
N PRO A 225 14.60 10.79 0.71
CA PRO A 225 15.25 11.58 1.78
C PRO A 225 15.77 12.96 1.37
N GLY A 226 16.14 13.13 0.09
CA GLY A 226 16.61 14.41 -0.44
C GLY A 226 15.50 15.38 -0.87
N ASN A 227 14.25 14.93 -0.95
CA ASN A 227 13.17 15.79 -1.40
C ASN A 227 12.73 16.78 -0.32
N ASN A 228 12.40 18.01 -0.73
CA ASN A 228 11.61 18.91 0.09
C ASN A 228 10.13 18.46 0.10
N ALA A 229 9.83 17.48 0.95
CA ALA A 229 8.50 16.90 1.07
C ALA A 229 7.41 17.96 1.32
N GLU A 230 7.69 18.96 2.16
CA GLU A 230 6.78 20.04 2.51
C GLU A 230 6.37 20.86 1.28
N ALA A 231 7.35 21.35 0.51
CA ALA A 231 7.08 22.09 -0.72
C ALA A 231 6.30 21.26 -1.75
N ILE A 232 6.60 19.97 -1.88
CA ILE A 232 5.86 19.05 -2.75
C ILE A 232 4.40 18.92 -2.28
N GLY A 233 4.18 18.70 -0.97
CA GLY A 233 2.85 18.53 -0.39
C GLY A 233 1.99 19.78 -0.52
N GLU A 234 2.56 20.96 -0.24
CA GLU A 234 1.91 22.25 -0.44
C GLU A 234 1.52 22.45 -1.91
N ARG A 235 2.44 22.18 -2.84
CA ARG A 235 2.18 22.33 -4.27
C ARG A 235 1.05 21.44 -4.77
N ILE A 236 1.00 20.19 -4.32
CA ILE A 236 -0.10 19.24 -4.63
C ILE A 236 -1.41 19.75 -4.04
N TRP A 237 -1.39 20.20 -2.77
CA TRP A 237 -2.56 20.69 -2.06
C TRP A 237 -3.16 21.94 -2.72
N GLU A 238 -2.32 22.91 -3.07
CA GLU A 238 -2.70 24.14 -3.76
C GLU A 238 -3.30 23.86 -5.14
N ALA A 239 -2.64 23.01 -5.93
CA ALA A 239 -3.14 22.59 -7.24
C ALA A 239 -4.50 21.91 -7.14
N GLY A 240 -4.71 21.13 -6.07
CA GLY A 240 -5.94 20.39 -5.82
C GLY A 240 -7.14 21.24 -5.36
N GLN A 241 -6.93 22.45 -4.83
CA GLN A 241 -8.02 23.25 -4.22
C GLN A 241 -9.20 23.45 -5.17
N LYS A 242 -8.93 23.86 -6.41
CA LYS A 242 -9.98 24.10 -7.42
C LYS A 242 -10.68 22.82 -7.90
N TYR A 243 -10.16 21.65 -7.55
CA TYR A 243 -10.74 20.35 -7.85
C TYR A 243 -11.45 19.72 -6.64
N GLY A 244 -11.50 20.43 -5.51
CA GLY A 244 -12.12 19.96 -4.28
C GLY A 244 -11.34 18.83 -3.62
N ILE A 245 -10.00 18.91 -3.65
CA ILE A 245 -9.13 18.00 -2.91
C ILE A 245 -9.41 18.08 -1.41
N ILE A 246 -9.37 16.93 -0.74
CA ILE A 246 -9.48 16.84 0.71
C ILE A 246 -8.40 15.92 1.26
N LEU A 247 -7.97 16.14 2.50
CA LEU A 247 -7.15 15.17 3.21
C LEU A 247 -8.03 14.06 3.75
N THR A 248 -7.58 12.81 3.68
CA THR A 248 -8.37 11.65 4.10
C THR A 248 -7.56 10.69 4.95
N GLY A 249 -8.25 9.96 5.82
CA GLY A 249 -7.67 8.83 6.56
C GLY A 249 -7.80 7.50 5.82
N VAL A 250 -7.57 6.40 6.53
CA VAL A 250 -7.84 5.03 6.07
C VAL A 250 -9.31 4.75 5.68
N PRO A 251 -10.36 5.33 6.30
CA PRO A 251 -11.75 4.96 6.02
C PRO A 251 -12.15 5.00 4.56
N VAL A 252 -11.59 5.93 3.77
CA VAL A 252 -11.84 6.04 2.32
C VAL A 252 -11.62 4.73 1.54
N PHE A 253 -10.65 3.91 1.99
CA PHE A 253 -10.34 2.65 1.33
C PHE A 253 -11.14 1.47 1.86
N ARG A 254 -11.70 1.54 3.08
CA ARG A 254 -12.42 0.41 3.71
C ARG A 254 -13.55 -0.11 2.81
N ALA A 255 -14.35 0.78 2.24
CA ALA A 255 -15.39 0.41 1.29
C ALA A 255 -14.85 0.21 -0.13
N ARG A 256 -14.04 1.16 -0.63
CA ARG A 256 -13.58 1.16 -2.03
C ARG A 256 -12.78 -0.06 -2.42
N ARG A 257 -11.87 -0.52 -1.55
CA ARG A 257 -11.05 -1.70 -1.81
C ARG A 257 -11.91 -2.97 -1.90
N ILE A 258 -12.96 -3.08 -1.09
CA ILE A 258 -13.91 -4.21 -1.14
C ILE A 258 -14.71 -4.17 -2.44
N GLU A 259 -15.26 -3.02 -2.81
CA GLU A 259 -15.98 -2.83 -4.08
C GLU A 259 -15.11 -3.11 -5.31
N ALA A 260 -13.80 -2.92 -5.18
CA ALA A 260 -12.80 -3.20 -6.20
C ALA A 260 -12.31 -4.65 -6.23
N GLY A 261 -12.62 -5.46 -5.21
CA GLY A 261 -12.06 -6.80 -5.05
C GLY A 261 -10.56 -6.80 -4.72
N LEU A 262 -10.04 -5.71 -4.13
CA LEU A 262 -8.67 -5.62 -3.66
C LEU A 262 -8.55 -6.29 -2.29
N MET A 263 -7.58 -7.20 -2.19
CA MET A 263 -7.31 -7.97 -0.98
C MET A 263 -6.53 -7.15 0.03
N SER A 264 -6.67 -7.53 1.29
CA SER A 264 -5.86 -7.07 2.41
C SER A 264 -5.58 -8.26 3.33
N GLN A 265 -4.80 -8.05 4.39
CA GLN A 265 -4.60 -9.08 5.44
C GLN A 265 -5.89 -9.49 6.17
N ALA A 266 -7.04 -8.85 5.88
CA ALA A 266 -8.33 -9.36 6.35
C ALA A 266 -8.82 -10.59 5.56
N GLU A 267 -8.35 -10.79 4.32
CA GLU A 267 -8.82 -11.86 3.44
C GLU A 267 -7.87 -13.05 3.37
N PHE A 268 -6.60 -12.88 3.76
CA PHE A 268 -5.62 -13.96 3.76
C PHE A 268 -4.74 -13.90 5.01
N ASP A 269 -4.20 -15.06 5.34
CA ASP A 269 -3.24 -15.31 6.41
C ASP A 269 -2.36 -16.50 6.02
N GLU A 270 -1.53 -16.97 6.96
CA GLU A 270 -0.71 -18.18 6.79
C GLU A 270 -1.50 -19.46 6.46
N THR A 271 -2.81 -19.50 6.72
CA THR A 271 -3.67 -20.66 6.42
C THR A 271 -4.33 -20.57 5.04
N THR A 272 -4.13 -19.45 4.35
CA THR A 272 -4.82 -19.11 3.10
C THR A 272 -3.83 -19.11 1.94
N THR A 273 -4.16 -19.79 0.85
CA THR A 273 -3.31 -19.83 -0.36
C THR A 273 -3.75 -18.75 -1.35
N PRO A 274 -2.90 -18.35 -2.31
CA PRO A 274 -3.30 -17.41 -3.37
C PRO A 274 -4.51 -17.87 -4.17
N PHE A 275 -4.74 -19.18 -4.29
CA PHE A 275 -5.92 -19.70 -4.98
C PHE A 275 -7.21 -19.43 -4.19
N ASP A 276 -7.19 -19.59 -2.87
CA ASP A 276 -8.36 -19.38 -2.00
C ASP A 276 -8.91 -17.95 -2.13
N VAL A 277 -8.04 -16.96 -2.28
CA VAL A 277 -8.41 -15.54 -2.45
C VAL A 277 -8.46 -15.08 -3.91
N GLY A 278 -8.46 -16.02 -4.86
CA GLY A 278 -8.61 -15.69 -6.28
C GLY A 278 -7.38 -15.02 -6.91
N LEU A 279 -6.25 -14.94 -6.22
CA LEU A 279 -4.98 -14.39 -6.71
C LEU A 279 -4.14 -15.41 -7.50
N GLY A 280 -4.57 -16.67 -7.58
CA GLY A 280 -3.86 -17.73 -8.32
C GLY A 280 -3.56 -17.40 -9.79
N HIS A 281 -4.35 -16.52 -10.42
CA HIS A 281 -4.12 -16.06 -11.79
C HIS A 281 -2.90 -15.13 -11.95
N PHE A 282 -2.36 -14.59 -10.86
CA PHE A 282 -1.09 -13.85 -10.87
C PHE A 282 0.13 -14.77 -10.85
N LEU A 283 -0.04 -16.06 -10.55
CA LEU A 283 1.04 -17.04 -10.63
C LEU A 283 1.30 -17.37 -12.10
N HIS A 284 2.56 -17.25 -12.51
CA HIS A 284 2.98 -17.67 -13.84
C HIS A 284 3.42 -19.13 -13.77
N ALA A 285 2.60 -20.04 -14.29
CA ALA A 285 2.90 -21.47 -14.30
C ALA A 285 4.21 -21.80 -15.05
N ASP A 286 4.59 -20.93 -15.99
CA ASP A 286 5.81 -21.01 -16.80
C ASP A 286 6.98 -20.21 -16.22
N LYS A 287 6.87 -19.69 -14.98
CA LYS A 287 8.01 -19.08 -14.27
C LYS A 287 9.10 -20.14 -14.10
N VAL A 288 10.26 -19.90 -14.70
CA VAL A 288 11.39 -20.83 -14.67
C VAL A 288 12.04 -20.82 -13.29
N ALA A 289 12.25 -19.64 -12.71
CA ALA A 289 12.83 -19.50 -11.38
C ALA A 289 11.92 -20.13 -10.31
N ASP A 290 12.52 -20.88 -9.39
CA ASP A 290 11.82 -21.36 -8.21
C ASP A 290 11.51 -20.19 -7.25
N PHE A 291 10.46 -20.34 -6.45
CA PHE A 291 10.04 -19.34 -5.46
C PHE A 291 9.50 -20.01 -4.19
N VAL A 292 9.59 -19.31 -3.06
CA VAL A 292 9.14 -19.85 -1.78
C VAL A 292 7.65 -20.20 -1.83
N GLY A 293 7.33 -21.45 -1.46
CA GLY A 293 5.97 -21.98 -1.47
C GLY A 293 5.54 -22.67 -2.76
N ARG A 294 6.33 -22.60 -3.85
CA ARG A 294 5.96 -23.17 -5.16
C ARG A 294 5.53 -24.63 -5.08
N SER A 295 6.36 -25.49 -4.49
CA SER A 295 6.10 -26.94 -4.41
C SER A 295 4.79 -27.26 -3.68
N SER A 296 4.43 -26.49 -2.65
CA SER A 296 3.17 -26.69 -1.93
C SER A 296 1.95 -26.26 -2.75
N LEU A 297 2.10 -25.29 -3.64
CA LEU A 297 1.02 -24.82 -4.50
C LEU A 297 0.65 -25.78 -5.64
N GLU A 298 1.55 -26.68 -6.02
CA GLU A 298 1.30 -27.64 -7.12
C GLU A 298 0.12 -28.58 -6.82
N GLU A 299 0.06 -29.07 -5.57
CA GLU A 299 -0.94 -30.01 -5.06
C GLU A 299 -2.13 -29.33 -4.35
N THR A 300 -2.13 -28.00 -4.28
CA THR A 300 -3.18 -27.22 -3.60
C THR A 300 -4.47 -27.14 -4.44
N ASP A 301 -5.63 -27.14 -3.77
CA ASP A 301 -6.93 -26.86 -4.39
C ASP A 301 -6.93 -25.46 -5.04
N LYS A 302 -7.12 -25.40 -6.36
CA LYS A 302 -6.97 -24.17 -7.14
C LYS A 302 -8.26 -23.32 -7.20
N ARG A 303 -9.31 -23.71 -6.48
CA ARG A 303 -10.58 -22.98 -6.44
C ARG A 303 -10.50 -21.75 -5.54
N SER A 304 -11.07 -20.65 -6.00
CA SER A 304 -11.38 -19.51 -5.13
C SER A 304 -12.43 -19.89 -4.10
N ARG A 305 -12.14 -19.56 -2.85
CA ARG A 305 -13.03 -19.72 -1.68
C ARG A 305 -13.49 -18.39 -1.10
N THR A 306 -12.91 -17.28 -1.57
CA THR A 306 -13.34 -15.92 -1.26
C THR A 306 -14.33 -15.44 -2.31
N PHE A 307 -15.44 -14.84 -1.84
CA PHE A 307 -16.53 -14.34 -2.67
C PHE A 307 -16.92 -12.93 -2.24
N GLY A 308 -17.20 -12.05 -3.20
CA GLY A 308 -17.85 -10.77 -2.93
C GLY A 308 -19.33 -10.98 -2.60
N MET A 309 -19.80 -10.41 -1.49
CA MET A 309 -21.21 -10.49 -1.07
C MET A 309 -21.81 -9.10 -0.95
N ARG A 310 -23.09 -8.96 -1.31
CA ARG A 310 -23.88 -7.75 -1.10
C ARG A 310 -25.06 -8.06 -0.20
N VAL A 311 -25.17 -7.33 0.91
CA VAL A 311 -26.37 -7.33 1.75
C VAL A 311 -27.39 -6.39 1.11
N ARG A 312 -28.64 -6.87 0.94
CA ARG A 312 -29.75 -6.04 0.49
C ARG A 312 -30.33 -5.30 1.69
N ASP A 313 -30.63 -4.02 1.52
CA ASP A 313 -31.35 -3.19 2.50
C ASP A 313 -30.70 -3.14 3.89
N GLY A 314 -29.37 -3.23 3.96
CA GLY A 314 -28.63 -3.23 5.22
C GLY A 314 -27.12 -3.08 5.04
N ILE A 315 -26.41 -3.04 6.18
CA ILE A 315 -24.96 -2.90 6.26
C ILE A 315 -24.37 -4.25 6.70
N ALA A 316 -23.43 -4.78 5.92
CA ALA A 316 -22.69 -5.97 6.32
C ALA A 316 -21.82 -5.65 7.54
N GLN A 317 -21.90 -6.47 8.58
CA GLN A 317 -20.99 -6.40 9.72
C GLN A 317 -19.91 -7.45 9.58
N LEU A 318 -18.71 -7.15 10.09
CA LEU A 318 -17.64 -8.13 10.18
C LEU A 318 -18.07 -9.25 11.13
N GLY A 319 -18.35 -10.42 10.56
CA GLY A 319 -18.68 -11.63 11.29
C GLY A 319 -17.47 -12.54 11.45
N ARG A 320 -17.65 -13.63 12.20
CA ARG A 320 -16.69 -14.74 12.23
C ARG A 320 -17.11 -15.92 11.34
N ASN A 321 -18.40 -15.99 11.02
CA ASN A 321 -19.03 -17.12 10.35
C ASN A 321 -20.13 -16.62 9.42
N ILE A 322 -20.23 -17.26 8.26
CA ILE A 322 -21.39 -17.19 7.37
C ILE A 322 -22.23 -18.43 7.61
N THR A 323 -23.54 -18.27 7.81
CA THR A 323 -24.46 -19.38 8.05
C THR A 323 -25.58 -19.41 7.03
N ILE A 324 -25.98 -20.61 6.60
CA ILE A 324 -27.18 -20.87 5.81
C ILE A 324 -28.00 -21.90 6.59
N ASN A 325 -29.25 -21.56 6.92
CA ASN A 325 -30.15 -22.42 7.73
C ASN A 325 -29.48 -22.91 9.02
N SER A 326 -28.84 -21.99 9.75
CA SER A 326 -28.09 -22.26 11.01
C SER A 326 -26.87 -23.19 10.88
N LYS A 327 -26.49 -23.59 9.66
CA LYS A 327 -25.24 -24.32 9.40
C LYS A 327 -24.16 -23.35 8.98
N THR A 328 -23.00 -23.41 9.63
CA THR A 328 -21.81 -22.67 9.22
C THR A 328 -21.30 -23.18 7.88
N VAL A 329 -21.17 -22.27 6.92
CA VAL A 329 -20.74 -22.56 5.53
C VAL A 329 -19.51 -21.75 5.11
N GLY A 330 -19.06 -20.81 5.93
CA GLY A 330 -17.89 -19.98 5.66
C GLY A 330 -17.50 -19.17 6.90
N LYS A 331 -16.43 -18.39 6.78
CA LYS A 331 -15.97 -17.41 7.76
C LYS A 331 -16.18 -16.00 7.21
#